data_AF-A0A950XSZ3-F1
#
_entry.id   AF-A0A950XSZ3-F1
#
_cell.length_a   1.000
_cell.length_b   1.000
_cell.length_c   1.000
_cell.angle_alpha   90.00
_cell.angle_beta   90.00
_cell.angle_gamma   90.00
#
_symmetry.space_group_name_H-M   'P 1'
#
loop_
_entity.id
_entity.type
_entity.pdbx_description
1 polymer ?
#
loop_
_entity_poly.entity_id
_entity_poly.type
_entity_poly.pdbx_seq_one_letter_code
_entity_poly.pdbx_strand_id
1 'polypeptide(L)'
;MRTAEKTLDRFVEASLQERLKKLSSELRKTAKDPKNPDHIHDLRVAVRRYTQGLRVFKHLLDRNRVKKMRRRLKKIMDACGAVRNCDISLEVLQVSGAPVPGSLDRRLKKLRSEKERDLAQLLESSSATTKTKRWEDWLKAETGPNQTIASTARRVLAPLSKQFLDAGVQAAAAQATPIEMHRFRLQGKRIRYTLEIFGPIAGPDWEQWIATIRDLQERLGGINDCATTRDVIADPSGDQALREAESALEVLLRQRVAAFHEYWNANLGPDQRRHWLSKVRQIGKSE
;
A
#
# COMPACT_ATOMS: atom_id res chain seq x y z
N MET A 1 -38.19 -14.21 15.45
CA MET A 1 -37.68 -12.82 15.43
C MET A 1 -36.19 -12.86 15.12
N ARG A 2 -35.79 -12.54 13.87
CA ARG A 2 -34.39 -12.47 13.41
C ARG A 2 -33.90 -11.03 13.56
N THR A 3 -33.40 -10.68 14.73
CA THR A 3 -32.83 -9.36 15.03
C THR A 3 -31.41 -9.28 14.46
N ALA A 4 -31.28 -8.59 13.32
CA ALA A 4 -30.09 -7.84 12.89
C ALA A 4 -28.70 -8.50 13.03
N GLU A 5 -28.55 -9.78 12.69
CA GLU A 5 -27.23 -10.27 12.25
C GLU A 5 -26.84 -9.50 10.99
N LYS A 6 -25.74 -8.76 11.05
CA LYS A 6 -25.13 -8.08 9.90
C LYS A 6 -24.76 -9.14 8.86
N THR A 7 -25.62 -9.33 7.87
CA THR A 7 -25.37 -10.29 6.80
C THR A 7 -24.06 -9.93 6.08
N LEU A 8 -23.24 -10.95 5.78
CA LEU A 8 -21.89 -10.75 5.23
C LEU A 8 -21.91 -9.97 3.90
N ASP A 9 -22.95 -10.15 3.09
CA ASP A 9 -23.21 -9.40 1.87
C ASP A 9 -23.28 -7.88 2.14
N ARG A 10 -24.13 -7.44 3.07
CA ARG A 10 -24.29 -6.04 3.46
C ARG A 10 -22.98 -5.45 3.99
N PHE A 11 -22.23 -6.23 4.78
CA PHE A 11 -20.92 -5.80 5.25
C PHE A 11 -19.92 -5.60 4.10
N VAL A 12 -19.87 -6.53 3.15
CA VAL A 12 -19.00 -6.45 1.96
C VAL A 12 -19.37 -5.24 1.10
N GLU A 13 -20.65 -5.09 0.80
CA GLU A 13 -21.17 -4.00 -0.03
C GLU A 13 -20.92 -2.65 0.63
N ALA A 14 -21.26 -2.47 1.90
CA ALA A 14 -21.02 -1.23 2.63
C ALA A 14 -19.52 -0.89 2.69
N SER A 15 -18.65 -1.86 3.00
CA SER A 15 -17.20 -1.67 3.07
C SER A 15 -16.60 -1.24 1.72
N LEU A 16 -17.08 -1.82 0.62
CA LEU A 16 -16.63 -1.47 -0.72
C LEU A 16 -17.19 -0.12 -1.19
N GLN A 17 -18.45 0.17 -0.88
CA GLN A 17 -19.09 1.45 -1.21
C GLN A 17 -18.40 2.62 -0.50
N GLU A 18 -18.09 2.49 0.79
CA GLU A 18 -17.36 3.52 1.54
C GLU A 18 -15.99 3.82 0.90
N ARG A 19 -15.24 2.77 0.57
CA ARG A 19 -13.92 2.90 -0.07
C ARG A 19 -14.01 3.45 -1.49
N LEU A 20 -15.07 3.11 -2.22
CA LEU A 20 -15.35 3.66 -3.54
C LEU A 20 -15.68 5.14 -3.46
N LYS A 21 -16.52 5.58 -2.49
CA LYS A 21 -16.82 6.99 -2.26
C LYS A 21 -15.56 7.81 -1.98
N LYS A 22 -14.67 7.31 -1.11
CA LYS A 22 -13.38 7.96 -0.83
C LYS A 22 -12.51 8.01 -2.10
N LEU A 23 -12.39 6.91 -2.84
CA LEU A 23 -11.66 6.88 -4.11
C LEU A 23 -12.21 7.91 -5.11
N SER A 24 -13.53 8.00 -5.28
CA SER A 24 -14.17 8.96 -6.16
C SER A 24 -13.88 10.40 -5.76
N SER A 25 -13.84 10.69 -4.45
CA SER A 25 -13.47 12.00 -3.92
C SER A 25 -12.02 12.35 -4.27
N GLU A 26 -11.07 11.45 -3.98
CA GLU A 26 -9.65 11.71 -4.24
C GLU A 26 -9.32 11.77 -5.74
N LEU A 27 -10.06 11.01 -6.58
CA LEU A 27 -9.97 11.14 -8.04
C LEU A 27 -10.37 12.55 -8.50
N ARG A 28 -11.45 13.12 -7.95
CA ARG A 28 -11.90 14.48 -8.31
C ARG A 28 -10.89 15.53 -7.88
N LYS A 29 -10.38 15.46 -6.65
CA LYS A 29 -9.39 16.41 -6.14
C LYS A 29 -8.12 16.38 -6.98
N THR A 30 -7.58 15.19 -7.24
CA THR A 30 -6.37 15.03 -8.05
C THR A 30 -6.59 15.44 -9.51
N ALA A 31 -7.77 15.20 -10.09
CA ALA A 31 -8.07 15.67 -11.44
C ALA A 31 -8.14 17.20 -11.54
N LYS A 32 -8.60 17.89 -10.48
CA LYS A 32 -8.65 19.36 -10.43
C LYS A 32 -7.26 19.97 -10.22
N ASP A 33 -6.39 19.29 -9.49
CA ASP A 33 -5.06 19.80 -9.14
C ASP A 33 -4.03 18.65 -9.16
N PRO A 34 -3.63 18.18 -10.37
CA PRO A 34 -2.80 16.99 -10.54
C PRO A 34 -1.32 17.21 -10.19
N LYS A 35 -0.93 18.47 -9.96
CA LYS A 35 0.42 18.87 -9.50
C LYS A 35 0.61 18.74 -8.00
N ASN A 36 -0.48 18.69 -7.24
CA ASN A 36 -0.45 18.70 -5.77
C ASN A 36 0.00 17.33 -5.22
N PRO A 37 1.16 17.25 -4.53
CA PRO A 37 1.68 16.00 -4.02
C PRO A 37 0.76 15.30 -3.02
N ASP A 38 0.00 16.05 -2.22
CA ASP A 38 -0.89 15.50 -1.20
C ASP A 38 -2.12 14.86 -1.83
N HIS A 39 -2.70 15.49 -2.87
CA HIS A 39 -3.79 14.89 -3.64
C HIS A 39 -3.35 13.58 -4.31
N ILE A 40 -2.15 13.55 -4.90
CA ILE A 40 -1.59 12.34 -5.50
C ILE A 40 -1.36 11.27 -4.43
N HIS A 41 -0.85 11.63 -3.25
CA HIS A 41 -0.66 10.71 -2.13
C HIS A 41 -1.99 10.09 -1.70
N ASP A 42 -2.99 10.92 -1.42
CA ASP A 42 -4.32 10.49 -0.96
C ASP A 42 -5.03 9.61 -1.99
N LEU A 43 -4.92 9.96 -3.28
CA LEU A 43 -5.44 9.11 -4.35
C LEU A 43 -4.77 7.73 -4.37
N ARG A 44 -3.44 7.67 -4.22
CA ARG A 44 -2.72 6.37 -4.14
C ARG A 44 -3.19 5.55 -2.94
N VAL A 45 -3.39 6.19 -1.78
CA VAL A 45 -3.91 5.51 -0.58
C VAL A 45 -5.31 4.97 -0.83
N ALA A 46 -6.20 5.77 -1.40
CA ALA A 46 -7.57 5.38 -1.72
C ALA A 46 -7.62 4.23 -2.75
N VAL A 47 -6.81 4.30 -3.81
CA VAL A 47 -6.69 3.23 -4.81
C VAL A 47 -6.21 1.92 -4.18
N ARG A 48 -5.20 1.96 -3.31
CA ARG A 48 -4.70 0.77 -2.59
C ARG A 48 -5.77 0.16 -1.70
N ARG A 49 -6.43 0.98 -0.89
CA ARG A 49 -7.50 0.56 0.03
C ARG A 49 -8.68 -0.08 -0.71
N TYR A 50 -9.14 0.54 -1.80
CA TYR A 50 -10.22 -0.03 -2.61
C TYR A 50 -9.79 -1.31 -3.33
N THR A 51 -8.58 -1.34 -3.91
CA THR A 51 -8.02 -2.54 -4.55
C THR A 51 -7.90 -3.70 -3.56
N GLN A 52 -7.55 -3.42 -2.30
CA GLN A 52 -7.49 -4.46 -1.28
C GLN A 52 -8.88 -4.98 -0.91
N GLY A 53 -9.89 -4.12 -0.78
CA GLY A 53 -11.28 -4.55 -0.60
C GLY A 53 -11.73 -5.50 -1.70
N LEU A 54 -11.52 -5.12 -2.97
CA LEU A 54 -11.83 -5.96 -4.13
C LEU A 54 -11.07 -7.29 -4.13
N ARG A 55 -9.88 -7.33 -3.54
CA ARG A 55 -9.07 -8.56 -3.44
C ARG A 55 -9.57 -9.48 -2.33
N VAL A 56 -9.89 -8.93 -1.17
CA VAL A 56 -10.39 -9.66 0.01
C VAL A 56 -11.73 -10.32 -0.34
N PHE A 57 -12.65 -9.59 -0.96
CA PHE A 57 -13.99 -10.06 -1.27
C PHE A 57 -14.14 -10.63 -2.69
N LYS A 58 -13.04 -10.89 -3.41
CA LYS A 58 -13.06 -11.33 -4.82
C LYS A 58 -13.91 -12.57 -5.11
N HIS A 59 -14.14 -13.42 -4.10
CA HIS A 59 -14.90 -14.66 -4.23
C HIS A 59 -16.41 -14.47 -4.02
N LEU A 60 -16.82 -13.31 -3.51
CA LEU A 60 -18.21 -12.93 -3.26
C LEU A 60 -18.72 -11.94 -4.32
N LEU A 61 -17.89 -11.60 -5.31
CA LEU A 61 -18.17 -10.59 -6.33
C LEU A 61 -17.98 -11.19 -7.72
N ASP A 62 -18.61 -10.58 -8.72
CA ASP A 62 -18.39 -10.93 -10.13
C ASP A 62 -16.90 -10.76 -10.52
N ARG A 63 -16.28 -11.88 -10.91
CA ARG A 63 -14.85 -11.95 -11.23
C ARG A 63 -14.45 -11.04 -12.39
N ASN A 64 -15.30 -10.89 -13.41
CA ASN A 64 -15.02 -10.09 -14.60
C ASN A 64 -15.05 -8.60 -14.28
N ARG A 65 -16.04 -8.15 -13.51
CA ARG A 65 -16.17 -6.77 -12.99
C ARG A 65 -14.98 -6.43 -12.10
N VAL A 66 -14.62 -7.30 -11.14
CA VAL A 66 -13.43 -7.11 -10.28
C VAL A 66 -12.15 -7.00 -11.11
N LYS A 67 -11.95 -7.87 -12.11
CA LYS A 67 -10.79 -7.82 -13.01
C LYS A 67 -10.72 -6.50 -13.77
N LYS A 68 -11.86 -6.01 -14.29
CA LYS A 68 -11.94 -4.74 -15.03
C LYS A 68 -11.64 -3.53 -14.14
N MET A 69 -12.20 -3.48 -12.93
CA MET A 69 -11.91 -2.42 -11.95
C MET A 69 -10.42 -2.39 -11.60
N ARG A 70 -9.84 -3.54 -11.23
CA ARG A 70 -8.43 -3.65 -10.83
C ARG A 70 -7.45 -3.25 -11.94
N ARG A 71 -7.75 -3.60 -13.20
CA ARG A 71 -6.92 -3.17 -14.35
C ARG A 71 -6.89 -1.66 -14.49
N ARG A 72 -8.02 -0.98 -14.28
CA ARG A 72 -8.10 0.48 -14.33
C ARG A 72 -7.41 1.15 -13.15
N LEU A 73 -7.63 0.63 -11.93
CA LEU A 73 -6.95 1.09 -10.72
C LEU A 73 -5.42 0.95 -10.83
N LYS A 74 -4.94 -0.11 -11.47
CA LYS A 74 -3.50 -0.28 -11.75
C LYS A 74 -2.94 0.85 -12.61
N LYS A 75 -3.61 1.23 -13.71
CA LYS A 75 -3.15 2.35 -14.56
C LYS A 75 -3.03 3.66 -13.79
N ILE A 76 -4.03 3.99 -12.96
CA ILE A 76 -4.03 5.19 -12.12
C ILE A 76 -2.88 5.13 -11.11
N MET A 77 -2.73 4.00 -10.43
CA MET A 77 -1.69 3.75 -9.45
C MET A 77 -0.27 3.86 -10.03
N ASP A 78 -0.06 3.34 -11.24
CA ASP A 78 1.22 3.38 -11.94
C ASP A 78 1.56 4.84 -12.34
N ALA A 79 0.60 5.59 -12.89
CA ALA A 79 0.77 6.99 -13.25
C ALA A 79 1.08 7.89 -12.03
N CYS A 80 0.31 7.73 -10.94
CA CYS A 80 0.60 8.43 -9.67
C CYS A 80 1.96 8.03 -9.08
N GLY A 81 2.37 6.76 -9.27
CA GLY A 81 3.68 6.26 -8.86
C GLY A 81 4.81 6.97 -9.59
N ALA A 82 4.69 7.16 -10.90
CA ALA A 82 5.70 7.82 -11.71
C ALA A 82 5.95 9.28 -11.27
N VAL A 83 4.90 10.04 -10.95
CA VAL A 83 5.05 11.40 -10.41
C VAL A 83 5.74 11.38 -9.04
N ARG A 84 5.21 10.58 -8.10
CA ARG A 84 5.74 10.54 -6.73
C ARG A 84 7.17 9.99 -6.65
N ASN A 85 7.59 9.14 -7.59
CA ASN A 85 8.98 8.70 -7.66
C ASN A 85 9.94 9.89 -7.89
N CYS A 86 9.54 10.90 -8.66
CA CYS A 86 10.33 12.11 -8.87
C CYS A 86 10.40 12.95 -7.58
N ASP A 87 9.26 13.15 -6.90
CA ASP A 87 9.19 13.90 -5.63
C ASP A 87 10.06 13.24 -4.55
N ILE A 88 9.93 11.92 -4.38
CA ILE A 88 10.69 11.13 -3.41
C ILE A 88 12.18 11.18 -3.73
N SER A 89 12.56 11.14 -5.01
CA SER A 89 13.98 11.15 -5.38
C SER A 89 14.66 12.44 -4.93
N LEU A 90 14.01 13.59 -5.11
CA LEU A 90 14.49 14.88 -4.62
C LEU A 90 14.56 14.92 -3.09
N GLU A 91 13.51 14.47 -2.41
CA GLU A 91 13.42 14.42 -0.95
C GLU A 91 14.54 13.56 -0.34
N VAL A 92 14.78 12.37 -0.90
CA VAL A 92 15.82 11.44 -0.43
C VAL A 92 17.22 12.01 -0.65
N LEU A 93 17.47 12.65 -1.80
CA LEU A 93 18.77 13.29 -2.06
C LEU A 93 19.06 14.38 -1.03
N GLN A 94 18.07 15.23 -0.71
CA GLN A 94 18.21 16.25 0.33
C GLN A 94 18.51 15.63 1.71
N VAL A 95 17.78 14.59 2.11
CA VAL A 95 17.99 13.89 3.39
C VAL A 95 19.33 13.17 3.45
N SER A 96 19.85 12.70 2.32
CA SER A 96 21.16 12.03 2.27
C SER A 96 22.35 12.97 2.49
N GLY A 97 22.14 14.29 2.42
CA GLY A 97 23.21 15.28 2.50
C GLY A 97 24.08 15.37 1.24
N ALA A 98 23.70 14.66 0.17
CA ALA A 98 24.41 14.69 -1.11
C ALA A 98 24.31 16.05 -1.81
N PRO A 99 25.39 16.51 -2.47
CA PRO A 99 25.25 17.60 -3.44
C PRO A 99 24.35 17.14 -4.59
N VAL A 100 23.34 17.95 -4.91
CA VAL A 100 22.47 17.69 -6.07
C VAL A 100 22.91 18.58 -7.22
N PRO A 101 23.50 18.02 -8.30
CA PRO A 101 23.86 18.82 -9.46
C PRO A 101 22.64 19.53 -10.03
N GLY A 102 22.80 20.80 -10.43
CA GLY A 102 21.69 21.55 -11.05
C GLY A 102 21.16 20.91 -12.34
N SER A 103 21.98 20.13 -13.04
CA SER A 103 21.59 19.29 -14.18
C SER A 103 20.60 18.18 -13.78
N LEU A 104 20.87 17.49 -12.67
CA LEU A 104 20.00 16.44 -12.13
C LEU A 104 18.68 17.02 -11.63
N ASP A 105 18.70 18.11 -10.88
CA ASP A 105 17.49 18.80 -10.42
C ASP A 105 16.59 19.21 -11.61
N ARG A 106 17.17 19.82 -12.65
CA ARG A 106 16.45 20.16 -13.88
C ARG A 106 15.87 18.93 -14.59
N ARG A 107 16.64 17.84 -14.67
CA ARG A 107 16.20 16.56 -15.26
C ARG A 107 14.99 16.00 -14.52
N LEU A 108 15.04 15.97 -13.19
CA LEU A 108 13.95 15.46 -12.34
C LEU A 108 12.70 16.34 -12.43
N LYS A 109 12.85 17.66 -12.40
CA LYS A 109 11.73 18.60 -12.59
C LYS A 109 11.08 18.41 -13.96
N LYS A 110 11.87 18.28 -15.03
CA LYS A 110 11.35 18.01 -16.37
C LYS A 110 10.58 16.69 -16.43
N LEU A 111 11.17 15.61 -15.92
CA LEU A 111 10.54 14.29 -15.87
C LEU A 111 9.24 14.33 -15.05
N ARG A 112 9.25 15.00 -13.90
CA ARG A 112 8.06 15.19 -13.06
C ARG A 112 6.94 15.87 -13.85
N SER A 113 7.24 16.97 -14.55
CA SER A 113 6.26 17.70 -15.37
C SER A 113 5.75 16.88 -16.56
N GLU A 114 6.55 15.97 -17.11
CA GLU A 114 6.08 14.99 -18.11
C GLU A 114 5.10 13.99 -17.48
N LYS A 115 5.44 13.41 -16.33
CA LYS A 115 4.57 12.44 -15.64
C LYS A 115 3.29 13.05 -15.08
N GLU A 116 3.34 14.32 -14.69
CA GLU A 116 2.17 15.08 -14.29
C GLU A 116 1.19 15.24 -15.46
N ARG A 117 1.68 15.57 -16.66
CA ARG A 117 0.86 15.63 -17.88
C ARG A 117 0.26 14.27 -18.24
N ASP A 118 1.05 13.21 -18.17
CA ASP A 118 0.57 11.83 -18.38
C ASP A 118 -0.57 11.48 -17.40
N LEU A 119 -0.42 11.86 -16.13
CA LEU A 119 -1.43 11.66 -15.09
C LEU A 119 -2.69 12.48 -15.37
N ALA A 120 -2.55 13.77 -15.68
CA ALA A 120 -3.67 14.66 -15.98
C ALA A 120 -4.48 14.13 -17.17
N GLN A 121 -3.81 13.79 -18.28
CA GLN A 121 -4.46 13.23 -19.47
C GLN A 121 -5.15 11.89 -19.16
N LEU A 122 -4.54 11.02 -18.34
CA LEU A 122 -5.16 9.77 -17.91
C LEU A 122 -6.42 10.03 -17.07
N LEU A 123 -6.41 11.05 -16.22
CA LEU A 123 -7.52 11.42 -15.34
C LEU A 123 -8.64 12.19 -16.08
N GLU A 124 -8.33 12.92 -17.15
CA GLU A 124 -9.28 13.64 -18.02
C GLU A 124 -9.95 12.72 -19.05
N SER A 125 -9.16 11.97 -19.84
CA SER A 125 -9.67 10.96 -20.79
C SER A 125 -10.45 9.85 -20.07
N SER A 126 -10.12 9.67 -18.81
CA SER A 126 -11.00 9.04 -17.87
C SER A 126 -12.14 9.98 -17.52
N SER A 127 -13.34 9.60 -17.92
CA SER A 127 -14.53 9.94 -17.13
C SER A 127 -14.46 9.24 -15.74
N ALA A 128 -13.45 9.57 -14.94
CA ALA A 128 -13.05 8.91 -13.70
C ALA A 128 -14.16 9.01 -12.66
N THR A 129 -14.90 10.12 -12.71
CA THR A 129 -16.10 10.38 -11.93
C THR A 129 -17.30 9.57 -12.44
N THR A 130 -17.63 9.61 -13.73
CA THR A 130 -18.84 8.95 -14.26
C THR A 130 -18.73 7.42 -14.25
N LYS A 131 -17.51 6.86 -14.32
CA LYS A 131 -17.29 5.41 -14.24
C LYS A 131 -17.41 4.85 -12.81
N THR A 132 -17.29 5.68 -11.77
CA THR A 132 -17.43 5.21 -10.38
C THR A 132 -18.87 4.88 -10.02
N LYS A 133 -19.85 5.63 -10.54
CA LYS A 133 -21.28 5.30 -10.40
C LYS A 133 -21.59 3.91 -10.97
N ARG A 134 -21.07 3.62 -12.16
CA ARG A 134 -21.17 2.26 -12.76
C ARG A 134 -20.51 1.17 -11.89
N TRP A 135 -19.49 1.52 -11.09
CA TRP A 135 -18.87 0.56 -10.19
C TRP A 135 -19.71 0.32 -8.94
N GLU A 136 -20.49 1.28 -8.47
CA GLU A 136 -21.45 1.09 -7.38
C GLU A 136 -22.46 0.00 -7.75
N ASP A 137 -23.00 0.04 -8.98
CA ASP A 137 -23.89 -1.00 -9.53
C ASP A 137 -23.23 -2.39 -9.67
N TRP A 138 -21.90 -2.45 -9.54
CA TRP A 138 -21.14 -3.70 -9.61
C TRP A 138 -20.87 -4.33 -8.24
N LEU A 139 -21.13 -3.61 -7.16
CA LEU A 139 -20.93 -4.06 -5.79
C LEU A 139 -22.15 -4.84 -5.30
N LYS A 140 -22.45 -5.97 -5.96
CA LYS A 140 -23.42 -6.94 -5.47
C LYS A 140 -22.67 -8.16 -4.94
N ALA A 141 -22.81 -8.43 -3.65
CA ALA A 141 -22.15 -9.55 -3.00
C ALA A 141 -23.06 -10.77 -2.95
N GLU A 142 -22.50 -11.94 -3.25
CA GLU A 142 -23.20 -13.23 -3.16
C GLU A 142 -22.50 -14.08 -2.10
N THR A 143 -23.20 -14.37 -1.01
CA THR A 143 -22.67 -15.13 0.14
C THR A 143 -23.38 -16.47 0.25
N GLY A 144 -22.61 -17.52 0.59
CA GLY A 144 -23.15 -18.84 0.85
C GLY A 144 -23.79 -18.95 2.25
N PRO A 145 -24.55 -20.03 2.49
CA PRO A 145 -25.12 -20.30 3.81
C PRO A 145 -24.00 -20.42 4.88
N ASN A 146 -24.27 -19.93 6.08
CA ASN A 146 -23.37 -19.98 7.25
C ASN A 146 -22.04 -19.20 7.11
N GLN A 147 -21.92 -18.29 6.13
CA GLN A 147 -20.77 -17.39 6.05
C GLN A 147 -20.99 -16.13 6.90
N THR A 148 -20.23 -16.00 7.99
CA THR A 148 -20.22 -14.83 8.86
C THR A 148 -19.06 -13.88 8.52
N ILE A 149 -19.11 -12.66 9.05
CA ILE A 149 -17.99 -11.71 8.98
C ILE A 149 -16.76 -12.31 9.67
N ALA A 150 -16.93 -12.90 10.86
CA ALA A 150 -15.85 -13.48 11.65
C ALA A 150 -15.19 -14.69 10.97
N SER A 151 -15.99 -15.64 10.45
CA SER A 151 -15.45 -16.79 9.70
C SER A 151 -14.73 -16.36 8.42
N THR A 152 -15.23 -15.35 7.71
CA THR A 152 -14.56 -14.77 6.54
C THR A 152 -13.26 -14.07 6.92
N ALA A 153 -13.26 -13.27 7.98
CA ALA A 153 -12.07 -12.61 8.49
C ALA A 153 -10.99 -13.62 8.88
N ARG A 154 -11.33 -14.65 9.65
CA ARG A 154 -10.39 -15.73 10.03
C ARG A 154 -9.80 -16.40 8.78
N ARG A 155 -10.63 -16.75 7.80
CA ARG A 155 -10.21 -17.40 6.56
C ARG A 155 -9.25 -16.55 5.73
N VAL A 156 -9.39 -15.23 5.77
CA VAL A 156 -8.51 -14.29 5.04
C VAL A 156 -7.26 -13.94 5.85
N LEU A 157 -7.42 -13.59 7.13
CA LEU A 157 -6.36 -13.09 8.00
C LEU A 157 -5.38 -14.18 8.43
N ALA A 158 -5.82 -15.43 8.64
CA ALA A 158 -4.92 -16.50 9.06
C ALA A 158 -3.78 -16.76 8.05
N PRO A 159 -4.04 -17.07 6.77
CA PRO A 159 -2.97 -17.25 5.79
C PRO A 159 -2.22 -15.94 5.52
N LEU A 160 -2.89 -14.78 5.55
CA LEU A 160 -2.23 -13.49 5.30
C LEU A 160 -1.27 -13.10 6.42
N SER A 161 -1.62 -13.39 7.68
CA SER A 161 -0.75 -13.18 8.85
C SER A 161 0.48 -14.06 8.78
N LYS A 162 0.30 -15.34 8.45
CA LYS A 162 1.44 -16.24 8.22
C LYS A 162 2.36 -15.72 7.12
N GLN A 163 1.81 -15.37 5.94
CA GLN A 163 2.60 -14.83 4.83
C GLN A 163 3.31 -13.52 5.17
N PHE A 164 2.69 -12.65 5.96
CA PHE A 164 3.30 -11.40 6.41
C PHE A 164 4.48 -11.67 7.35
N LEU A 165 4.29 -12.52 8.37
CA LEU A 165 5.32 -12.85 9.34
C LEU A 165 6.47 -13.63 8.70
N ASP A 166 6.18 -14.60 7.84
CA ASP A 166 7.20 -15.35 7.09
C ASP A 166 8.01 -14.39 6.20
N ALA A 167 7.36 -13.47 5.49
CA ALA A 167 8.07 -12.46 4.69
C ALA A 167 8.91 -11.52 5.55
N GLY A 168 8.47 -11.20 6.76
CA GLY A 168 9.23 -10.36 7.70
C GLY A 168 10.46 -11.07 8.26
N VAL A 169 10.36 -12.37 8.58
CA VAL A 169 11.52 -13.19 8.97
C VAL A 169 12.57 -13.21 7.87
N GLN A 170 12.14 -13.40 6.61
CA GLN A 170 13.06 -13.37 5.47
C GLN A 170 13.67 -11.99 5.24
N ALA A 171 12.88 -10.92 5.36
CA ALA A 171 13.36 -9.55 5.19
C ALA A 171 14.31 -9.09 6.30
N ALA A 172 14.19 -9.63 7.51
CA ALA A 172 15.06 -9.32 8.66
C ALA A 172 16.29 -10.23 8.78
N ALA A 173 16.46 -11.19 7.87
CA ALA A 173 17.65 -12.04 7.85
C ALA A 173 18.90 -11.21 7.50
N ALA A 174 20.07 -11.62 8.02
CA ALA A 174 21.32 -10.89 7.80
C ALA A 174 21.69 -10.74 6.31
N GLN A 175 21.26 -11.68 5.46
CA GLN A 175 21.53 -11.69 4.01
C GLN A 175 20.31 -11.25 3.18
N ALA A 176 19.33 -10.59 3.80
CA ALA A 176 18.12 -10.17 3.09
C ALA A 176 18.45 -9.20 1.94
N THR A 177 17.94 -9.53 0.76
CA THR A 177 18.02 -8.74 -0.45
C THR A 177 16.92 -7.67 -0.50
N PRO A 178 17.07 -6.65 -1.37
CA PRO A 178 16.00 -5.68 -1.63
C PRO A 178 14.68 -6.33 -2.07
N ILE A 179 14.73 -7.53 -2.67
CA ILE A 179 13.54 -8.27 -3.11
C ILE A 179 12.73 -8.76 -1.91
N GLU A 180 13.37 -9.30 -0.87
CA GLU A 180 12.66 -9.73 0.35
C GLU A 180 12.07 -8.54 1.09
N MET A 181 12.82 -7.46 1.25
CA MET A 181 12.33 -6.23 1.89
C MET A 181 11.15 -5.63 1.13
N HIS A 182 11.22 -5.58 -0.21
CA HIS A 182 10.10 -5.11 -1.03
C HIS A 182 8.87 -6.03 -0.90
N ARG A 183 9.07 -7.36 -0.94
CA ARG A 183 7.99 -8.34 -0.73
C ARG A 183 7.33 -8.15 0.62
N PHE A 184 8.12 -7.99 1.68
CA PHE A 184 7.61 -7.79 3.04
C PHE A 184 6.81 -6.49 3.14
N ARG A 185 7.31 -5.40 2.56
CA ARG A 185 6.58 -4.11 2.47
C ARG A 185 5.22 -4.25 1.76
N LEU A 186 5.15 -5.04 0.68
CA LEU A 186 3.89 -5.31 -0.01
C LEU A 186 2.93 -6.12 0.87
N GLN A 187 3.43 -7.10 1.63
CA GLN A 187 2.61 -7.88 2.56
C GLN A 187 2.13 -7.02 3.73
N GLY A 188 2.98 -6.14 4.29
CA GLY A 188 2.60 -5.18 5.32
C GLY A 188 1.39 -4.34 4.90
N LYS A 189 1.41 -3.78 3.68
CA LYS A 189 0.27 -3.00 3.17
C LYS A 189 -1.00 -3.85 3.07
N ARG A 190 -0.86 -5.08 2.57
CA ARG A 190 -1.99 -6.00 2.41
C ARG A 190 -2.61 -6.35 3.76
N ILE A 191 -1.80 -6.75 4.75
CA ILE A 191 -2.33 -7.14 6.06
C ILE A 191 -2.94 -5.94 6.78
N ARG A 192 -2.29 -4.77 6.78
CA ARG A 192 -2.83 -3.55 7.41
C ARG A 192 -4.21 -3.21 6.86
N TYR A 193 -4.33 -3.09 5.53
CA TYR A 193 -5.61 -2.74 4.91
C TYR A 193 -6.66 -3.84 5.08
N THR A 194 -6.27 -5.09 5.29
CA THR A 194 -7.20 -6.19 5.58
C THR A 194 -7.71 -6.12 7.02
N LEU A 195 -6.85 -5.83 7.98
CA LEU A 195 -7.24 -5.58 9.37
C LEU A 195 -8.20 -4.38 9.44
N GLU A 196 -7.88 -3.28 8.74
CA GLU A 196 -8.78 -2.12 8.64
C GLU A 196 -10.15 -2.47 8.03
N ILE A 197 -10.23 -3.40 7.06
CA ILE A 197 -11.51 -3.84 6.47
C ILE A 197 -12.38 -4.52 7.52
N PHE A 198 -11.80 -5.41 8.33
CA PHE A 198 -12.51 -6.16 9.36
C PHE A 198 -12.56 -5.42 10.71
N GLY A 199 -12.26 -4.12 10.74
CA GLY A 199 -12.28 -3.29 11.94
C GLY A 199 -13.53 -3.43 12.82
N PRO A 200 -14.76 -3.61 12.29
CA PRO A 200 -15.95 -3.81 13.10
C PRO A 200 -15.97 -5.06 13.99
N ILE A 201 -15.06 -6.02 13.77
CA ILE A 201 -14.89 -7.22 14.61
C ILE A 201 -13.49 -7.26 15.26
N ALA A 202 -12.80 -6.12 15.30
CA ALA A 202 -11.44 -6.04 15.80
C ALA A 202 -11.36 -6.49 17.26
N GLY A 203 -10.35 -7.31 17.56
CA GLY A 203 -10.00 -7.66 18.93
C GLY A 203 -9.07 -6.60 19.56
N PRO A 204 -8.81 -6.69 20.87
CA PRO A 204 -8.00 -5.72 21.60
C PRO A 204 -6.57 -5.56 21.03
N ASP A 205 -6.00 -6.63 20.46
CA ASP A 205 -4.64 -6.63 19.93
C ASP A 205 -4.49 -5.91 18.57
N TRP A 206 -5.60 -5.66 17.86
CA TRP A 206 -5.55 -5.25 16.45
C TRP A 206 -5.01 -3.84 16.25
N GLU A 207 -5.33 -2.93 17.16
CA GLU A 207 -4.82 -1.55 17.10
C GLU A 207 -3.30 -1.54 17.23
N GLN A 208 -2.76 -2.31 18.19
CA GLN A 208 -1.32 -2.48 18.37
C GLN A 208 -0.66 -3.12 17.14
N TRP A 209 -1.30 -4.12 16.52
CA TRP A 209 -0.82 -4.72 15.29
C TRP A 209 -0.78 -3.72 14.14
N ILE A 210 -1.83 -2.93 13.94
CA ILE A 210 -1.90 -1.90 12.90
C ILE A 210 -0.82 -0.84 13.11
N ALA A 211 -0.60 -0.40 14.35
CA ALA A 211 0.48 0.52 14.71
C ALA A 211 1.85 -0.08 14.37
N THR A 212 2.12 -1.30 14.84
CA THR A 212 3.37 -2.02 14.55
C THR A 212 3.63 -2.15 13.05
N ILE A 213 2.61 -2.50 12.26
CA ILE A 213 2.72 -2.60 10.80
C ILE A 213 2.97 -1.22 10.16
N ARG A 214 2.37 -0.14 10.67
CA ARG A 214 2.57 1.22 10.15
C ARG A 214 4.02 1.64 10.31
N ASP A 215 4.60 1.44 11.49
CA ASP A 215 5.97 1.86 11.80
C ASP A 215 6.99 1.01 11.00
N LEU A 216 6.71 -0.28 10.81
CA LEU A 216 7.46 -1.11 9.86
C LEU A 216 7.37 -0.58 8.42
N GLN A 217 6.18 -0.18 7.97
CA GLN A 217 5.98 0.32 6.62
C GLN A 217 6.70 1.64 6.36
N GLU A 218 6.83 2.50 7.38
CA GLU A 218 7.59 3.73 7.29
C GLU A 218 9.07 3.44 7.05
N ARG A 219 9.67 2.56 7.86
CA ARG A 219 11.07 2.13 7.72
C ARG A 219 11.35 1.45 6.37
N LEU A 220 10.50 0.49 5.99
CA LEU A 220 10.58 -0.18 4.68
C LEU A 220 10.27 0.77 3.51
N GLY A 221 9.51 1.84 3.77
CA GLY A 221 9.27 2.95 2.84
C GLY A 221 10.59 3.63 2.52
N GLY A 222 11.30 4.09 3.55
CA GLY A 222 12.60 4.73 3.41
C GLY A 222 13.63 3.87 2.66
N ILE A 223 13.70 2.57 2.94
CA ILE A 223 14.59 1.64 2.22
C ILE A 223 14.25 1.60 0.72
N ASN A 224 12.96 1.44 0.39
CA ASN A 224 12.49 1.41 -1.00
C ASN A 224 12.73 2.76 -1.71
N ASP A 225 12.62 3.85 -0.98
CA ASP A 225 12.80 5.19 -1.51
C ASP A 225 14.28 5.41 -1.88
N CYS A 226 15.23 5.00 -1.05
CA CYS A 226 16.67 4.98 -1.41
C CYS A 226 16.94 4.16 -2.68
N ALA A 227 16.37 2.96 -2.79
CA ALA A 227 16.53 2.13 -3.98
C ALA A 227 15.95 2.80 -5.24
N THR A 228 14.77 3.42 -5.11
CA THR A 228 14.12 4.14 -6.22
C THR A 228 14.95 5.35 -6.66
N THR A 229 15.48 6.12 -5.70
CA THR A 229 16.34 7.28 -5.98
C THR A 229 17.61 6.86 -6.69
N ARG A 230 18.26 5.77 -6.24
CA ARG A 230 19.48 5.23 -6.87
C ARG A 230 19.23 4.92 -8.36
N ASP A 231 18.13 4.24 -8.69
CA ASP A 231 17.81 3.90 -10.08
C ASP A 231 17.55 5.15 -10.94
N VAL A 232 17.08 6.24 -10.33
CA VAL A 232 16.77 7.51 -11.00
C VAL A 232 18.02 8.39 -11.22
N ILE A 233 19.00 8.31 -10.32
CA ILE A 233 20.24 9.09 -10.41
C ILE A 233 21.37 8.36 -11.13
N ALA A 234 21.25 7.03 -11.29
CA ALA A 234 22.24 6.19 -11.96
C ALA A 234 22.70 6.86 -13.27
N ASP A 235 24.01 7.07 -13.38
CA ASP A 235 24.61 7.80 -14.48
C ASP A 235 25.80 7.06 -15.09
N PRO A 236 25.69 6.63 -16.37
CA PRO A 236 26.82 6.03 -17.07
C PRO A 236 27.90 7.04 -17.48
N SER A 237 27.70 8.35 -17.31
CA SER A 237 28.66 9.38 -17.73
C SER A 237 29.81 9.61 -16.76
N GLY A 238 29.69 9.15 -15.51
CA GLY A 238 30.76 9.24 -14.50
C GLY A 238 30.95 10.63 -13.92
N ASP A 239 29.87 11.41 -13.75
CA ASP A 239 29.90 12.68 -13.01
C ASP A 239 30.30 12.45 -11.54
N GLN A 240 31.27 13.23 -11.05
CA GLN A 240 31.78 13.13 -9.69
C GLN A 240 30.71 13.42 -8.63
N ALA A 241 29.86 14.42 -8.84
CA ALA A 241 28.82 14.77 -7.90
C ALA A 241 27.71 13.70 -7.84
N LEU A 242 27.47 12.99 -8.94
CA LEU A 242 26.56 11.84 -8.95
C LEU A 242 27.14 10.63 -8.21
N ARG A 243 28.45 10.38 -8.33
CA ARG A 243 29.12 9.35 -7.51
C ARG A 243 29.04 9.66 -6.01
N GLU A 244 29.23 10.92 -5.63
CA GLU A 244 29.08 11.37 -4.24
C GLU A 244 27.65 11.18 -3.74
N ALA A 245 26.65 11.49 -4.58
CA ALA A 245 25.25 11.25 -4.25
C ALA A 245 24.93 9.75 -4.10
N GLU A 246 25.44 8.89 -4.98
CA GLU A 246 25.30 7.44 -4.86
C GLU A 246 25.91 6.92 -3.55
N SER A 247 27.11 7.38 -3.19
CA SER A 247 27.76 7.00 -1.92
C SER A 247 26.95 7.43 -0.69
N ALA A 248 26.45 8.68 -0.68
CA ALA A 248 25.60 9.17 0.41
C ALA A 248 24.28 8.39 0.53
N LEU A 249 23.67 8.00 -0.61
CA LEU A 249 22.49 7.15 -0.62
C LEU A 249 22.76 5.75 -0.06
N GLU A 250 23.94 5.18 -0.32
CA GLU A 250 24.32 3.89 0.26
C GLU A 250 24.45 3.96 1.78
N VAL A 251 25.05 5.04 2.32
CA VAL A 251 25.13 5.25 3.76
C VAL A 251 23.74 5.36 4.38
N LEU A 252 22.86 6.19 3.80
CA LEU A 252 21.48 6.35 4.25
C LEU A 252 20.70 5.03 4.17
N LEU A 253 20.89 4.25 3.11
CA LEU A 253 20.27 2.94 2.95
C LEU A 253 20.69 1.99 4.08
N ARG A 254 21.99 1.91 4.39
CA ARG A 254 22.51 1.06 5.49
C ARG A 254 21.90 1.46 6.84
N GLN A 255 21.81 2.77 7.13
CA GLN A 255 21.17 3.27 8.34
C GLN A 255 19.70 2.87 8.43
N ARG A 256 18.94 3.03 7.34
CA ARG A 256 17.51 2.65 7.28
C ARG A 256 17.30 1.15 7.44
N VAL A 257 18.18 0.32 6.88
CA VAL A 257 18.14 -1.14 7.05
C VAL A 257 18.42 -1.53 8.50
N ALA A 258 19.46 -0.96 9.13
CA ALA A 258 19.78 -1.21 10.53
C ALA A 258 18.60 -0.83 11.44
N ALA A 259 18.02 0.35 11.24
CA ALA A 259 16.87 0.82 12.00
C ALA A 259 15.60 -0.03 11.76
N PHE A 260 15.45 -0.66 10.59
CA PHE A 260 14.41 -1.65 10.35
C PHE A 260 14.65 -2.93 11.15
N HIS A 261 15.87 -3.48 11.13
CA HIS A 261 16.23 -4.70 11.86
C HIS A 261 16.03 -4.54 13.37
N GLU A 262 16.50 -3.42 13.94
CA GLU A 262 16.31 -3.08 15.35
C GLU A 262 14.82 -3.09 15.72
N TYR A 263 14.00 -2.37 14.95
CA TYR A 263 12.56 -2.28 15.19
C TYR A 263 11.85 -3.65 15.05
N TRP A 264 12.21 -4.42 14.03
CA TRP A 264 11.63 -5.75 13.81
C TRP A 264 11.93 -6.69 14.99
N ASN A 265 13.18 -6.70 15.47
CA ASN A 265 13.60 -7.56 16.57
C ASN A 265 12.92 -7.16 17.89
N ALA A 266 12.73 -5.87 18.13
CA ALA A 266 12.06 -5.37 19.34
C ALA A 266 10.54 -5.65 19.35
N ASN A 267 9.86 -5.60 18.19
CA ASN A 267 8.39 -5.59 18.15
C ASN A 267 7.74 -6.86 17.59
N LEU A 268 8.49 -7.66 16.80
CA LEU A 268 7.98 -8.88 16.17
C LEU A 268 8.95 -10.05 16.38
N GLY A 269 9.42 -10.20 17.62
CA GLY A 269 10.14 -11.38 18.09
C GLY A 269 9.31 -12.67 18.05
N PRO A 270 9.92 -13.84 18.30
CA PRO A 270 9.24 -15.14 18.19
C PRO A 270 7.93 -15.24 18.98
N ASP A 271 7.88 -14.70 20.20
CA ASP A 271 6.70 -14.73 21.05
C ASP A 271 5.57 -13.84 20.52
N GLN A 272 5.88 -12.61 20.11
CA GLN A 272 4.90 -11.69 19.52
C GLN A 272 4.30 -12.29 18.24
N ARG A 273 5.11 -12.96 17.42
CA ARG A 273 4.64 -13.66 16.22
C ARG A 273 3.73 -14.84 16.55
N ARG A 274 4.10 -15.67 17.53
CA ARG A 274 3.26 -16.79 18.02
C ARG A 274 1.93 -16.28 18.56
N HIS A 275 1.98 -15.22 19.37
CA HIS A 275 0.80 -14.58 19.94
C HIS A 275 -0.14 -14.07 18.84
N TRP A 276 0.38 -13.32 17.85
CA TRP A 276 -0.39 -12.86 16.69
C TRP A 276 -1.12 -14.01 16.00
N LEU A 277 -0.40 -15.07 15.64
CA LEU A 277 -0.99 -16.21 14.93
C LEU A 277 -2.05 -16.93 15.77
N SER A 278 -1.84 -17.04 17.08
CA SER A 278 -2.82 -17.63 18.01
C SER A 278 -4.12 -16.82 18.02
N LYS A 279 -4.03 -15.50 18.21
CA LYS A 279 -5.17 -14.58 18.24
C LYS A 279 -5.96 -14.58 16.94
N VAL A 280 -5.28 -14.58 15.79
CA VAL A 280 -5.95 -14.66 14.48
C VAL A 280 -6.72 -15.98 14.30
N ARG A 281 -6.24 -17.10 14.86
CA ARG A 281 -6.96 -18.38 14.82
C ARG A 281 -8.20 -18.42 15.73
N GLN A 282 -8.29 -17.51 16.70
CA GLN A 282 -9.39 -17.42 17.66
C GLN A 282 -10.55 -16.50 17.19
N ILE A 283 -10.35 -15.69 16.13
CA ILE A 283 -11.39 -14.79 15.59
C ILE A 283 -12.70 -15.56 15.35
N GLY A 284 -13.78 -15.27 16.08
CA GLY A 284 -15.09 -15.93 15.93
C GLY A 284 -15.19 -17.35 16.52
N LYS A 285 -14.29 -17.74 17.45
CA LYS A 285 -14.41 -18.99 18.23
C LYS A 285 -15.19 -18.80 19.54
N SER A 286 -15.57 -17.56 19.85
CA SER A 286 -16.35 -17.18 21.02
C SER A 286 -17.78 -16.72 20.64
N GLU A 287 -18.24 -17.07 19.43
CA GLU A 287 -19.62 -16.92 18.97
C GLU A 287 -20.35 -18.26 19.14
#